data_AF-U3I3L4-F1
#
_entry.id   AF-U3I3L4-F1
#
_cell.length_a   1.000
_cell.length_b   1.000
_cell.length_c   1.000
_cell.angle_alpha   90.00
_cell.angle_beta   90.00
_cell.angle_gamma   90.00
#
_symmetry.space_group_name_H-M   'P 1'
#
loop_
_entity.id
_entity.type
_entity.pdbx_description
1 polymer ?
#
loop_
_entity_poly.entity_id
_entity_poly.type
_entity_poly.pdbx_seq_one_letter_code
_entity_poly.pdbx_strand_id
1 'polypeptide(L)'
;MVAVFLMDNGGNVFDNSAILIFQEHLVKALFDFSGTNKLELSFKKGDLIYLLSRVNKDWLEGTVNDTTGIFPCAFVKIIKDLPQQEDTVNKVRCYYHDETVSTIRDISVEEDLSSIPLFNDLMELIRREFDQDDIVLNYRDLDGDLVRLLSDQDIELMVSQSRNKPSEKHMFPWKLHITHKDDFSVYNTSPEMGAIHTVRAT
;
A
#
# COMPACT_ATOMS: atom_id res chain seq x y z
N MET A 1 -36.06 5.30 12.02
CA MET A 1 -35.85 5.70 10.62
C MET A 1 -36.89 6.76 10.30
N VAL A 2 -36.49 8.02 10.21
CA VAL A 2 -37.36 9.09 9.67
C VAL A 2 -36.42 10.03 8.91
N ALA A 3 -36.51 10.02 7.59
CA ALA A 3 -35.91 11.04 6.76
C ALA A 3 -36.83 12.26 6.81
N VAL A 4 -36.33 13.41 7.27
CA VAL A 4 -37.06 14.67 7.16
C VAL A 4 -36.66 15.30 5.84
N PHE A 5 -37.53 15.21 4.85
CA PHE A 5 -37.40 15.96 3.60
C PHE A 5 -37.87 17.40 3.87
N LEU A 6 -37.01 18.39 3.65
CA LEU A 6 -37.45 19.78 3.62
C LEU A 6 -37.93 20.09 2.20
N MET A 7 -39.25 20.18 2.05
CA MET A 7 -39.93 20.65 0.85
C MET A 7 -40.09 22.18 0.93
N ASP A 8 -39.94 22.89 -0.19
CA ASP A 8 -40.44 24.26 -0.26
C ASP A 8 -41.99 24.28 -0.23
N ASN A 9 -42.60 25.46 -0.06
CA ASN A 9 -44.06 25.62 -0.07
C ASN A 9 -44.73 25.23 -1.42
N GLY A 10 -43.94 24.88 -2.45
CA GLY A 10 -44.39 24.39 -3.75
C GLY A 10 -44.18 22.89 -3.98
N GLY A 11 -43.63 22.15 -3.00
CA GLY A 11 -43.43 20.70 -3.08
C GLY A 11 -42.22 20.26 -3.92
N ASN A 12 -41.30 21.17 -4.27
CA ASN A 12 -40.08 20.79 -4.97
C ASN A 12 -39.01 20.28 -4.00
N VAL A 13 -38.37 19.17 -4.38
CA VAL A 13 -37.19 18.62 -3.70
C VAL A 13 -35.97 19.39 -4.21
N PHE A 14 -35.15 19.93 -3.31
CA PHE A 14 -33.91 20.62 -3.69
C PHE A 14 -32.98 19.69 -4.50
N ASP A 15 -32.38 20.24 -5.55
CA ASP A 15 -31.48 19.57 -6.49
C ASP A 15 -30.33 18.82 -5.77
N ASN A 16 -29.97 17.64 -6.31
CA ASN A 16 -29.09 16.62 -5.74
C ASN A 16 -27.61 17.00 -5.64
N SER A 17 -27.29 18.29 -5.69
CA SER A 17 -25.92 18.81 -5.61
C SER A 17 -25.49 19.21 -4.20
N ALA A 18 -26.37 19.08 -3.19
CA ALA A 18 -26.11 19.57 -1.83
C ALA A 18 -26.54 18.62 -0.69
N ILE A 19 -26.47 17.30 -0.91
CA ILE A 19 -26.58 16.32 0.19
C ILE A 19 -25.18 15.75 0.46
N LEU A 20 -24.26 16.60 0.93
CA LEU A 20 -23.06 16.14 1.63
C LEU A 20 -23.52 15.67 3.01
N ILE A 21 -23.76 14.36 3.13
CA ILE A 21 -23.95 13.72 4.43
C ILE A 21 -22.66 13.91 5.22
N PHE A 22 -22.73 14.76 6.23
CA PHE A 22 -21.77 15.05 7.30
C PHE A 22 -20.86 13.86 7.70
N GLN A 23 -19.81 13.59 6.93
CA GLN A 23 -18.58 13.02 7.44
C GLN A 23 -17.68 14.14 7.97
N GLU A 24 -18.16 14.85 8.99
CA GLU A 24 -17.32 15.81 9.71
C GLU A 24 -16.29 15.01 10.53
N HIS A 25 -15.08 14.91 10.01
CA HIS A 25 -13.94 14.44 10.78
C HIS A 25 -13.72 15.41 11.93
N LEU A 26 -13.56 14.87 13.13
CA LEU A 26 -13.67 15.65 14.35
C LEU A 26 -12.62 15.18 15.34
N VAL A 27 -11.94 16.14 15.94
CA VAL A 27 -11.04 15.89 17.06
C VAL A 27 -11.44 16.76 18.25
N LYS A 28 -11.06 16.31 19.45
CA LYS A 28 -11.25 17.06 20.69
C LYS A 28 -9.91 17.45 21.27
N ALA A 29 -9.74 18.73 21.60
CA ALA A 29 -8.54 19.23 22.28
C ALA A 29 -8.39 18.61 23.68
N LEU A 30 -7.25 17.98 23.94
CA LEU A 30 -6.87 17.44 25.25
C LEU A 30 -6.18 18.49 26.13
N PHE A 31 -5.52 19.46 25.50
CA PHE A 31 -4.78 20.55 26.13
C PHE A 31 -5.03 21.86 25.39
N ASP A 32 -4.71 22.98 26.03
CA ASP A 32 -4.66 24.28 25.37
C ASP A 32 -3.49 24.30 24.37
N PHE A 33 -3.70 24.92 23.21
CA PHE A 33 -2.65 25.18 22.24
C PHE A 33 -2.73 26.63 21.77
N SER A 34 -1.60 27.34 21.83
CA SER A 34 -1.48 28.73 21.38
C SER A 34 -0.52 28.76 20.21
N GLY A 35 -1.07 28.93 19.01
CA GLY A 35 -0.32 29.05 17.78
C GLY A 35 0.65 30.23 17.84
N THR A 36 1.87 30.01 17.39
CA THR A 36 2.96 30.99 17.43
C THR A 36 3.01 31.88 16.19
N ASN A 37 2.32 31.48 15.12
CA ASN A 37 2.28 32.19 13.85
C ASN A 37 0.89 32.03 13.18
N LYS A 38 0.69 32.72 12.04
CA LYS A 38 -0.60 32.76 11.33
C LYS A 38 -1.04 31.43 10.71
N LEU A 39 -0.14 30.44 10.58
CA LEU A 39 -0.48 29.12 10.07
C LEU A 39 -1.01 28.21 11.17
N GLU A 40 -0.67 28.48 12.44
CA GLU A 40 -1.02 27.63 13.57
C GLU A 40 -2.38 28.00 14.16
N LEU A 41 -3.22 26.99 14.34
CA LEU A 41 -4.53 27.14 14.97
C LEU A 41 -4.36 27.32 16.48
N SER A 42 -5.13 28.22 17.10
CA SER A 42 -5.19 28.34 18.56
C SER A 42 -6.52 27.81 19.08
N PHE A 43 -6.50 27.02 20.15
CA PHE A 43 -7.70 26.43 20.76
C PHE A 43 -7.52 26.14 22.26
N LYS A 44 -8.63 25.88 22.93
CA LYS A 44 -8.70 25.54 24.35
C LYS A 44 -8.99 24.07 24.56
N LYS A 45 -8.52 23.52 25.68
CA LYS A 45 -8.85 22.18 26.12
C LYS A 45 -10.37 21.99 26.12
N GLY A 46 -10.81 20.93 25.45
CA GLY A 46 -12.23 20.58 25.34
C GLY A 46 -12.88 21.03 24.03
N ASP A 47 -12.26 21.94 23.27
CA ASP A 47 -12.77 22.39 21.98
C ASP A 47 -12.92 21.22 21.00
N LEU A 48 -13.96 21.30 20.19
CA LEU A 48 -14.20 20.42 19.06
C LEU A 48 -13.68 21.10 17.81
N ILE A 49 -12.74 20.45 17.13
CA ILE A 49 -12.05 20.98 15.96
C ILE A 49 -12.42 20.09 14.78
N TYR A 50 -12.93 20.71 13.72
CA TYR A 50 -13.19 20.03 12.45
C TYR A 50 -11.87 19.71 11.78
N LEU A 51 -11.60 18.42 11.57
CA LEU A 51 -10.38 17.93 10.99
C LEU A 51 -10.49 17.99 9.46
N LEU A 52 -9.57 18.70 8.81
CA LEU A 52 -9.57 18.90 7.37
C LEU A 52 -8.56 18.02 6.66
N SER A 53 -7.32 17.96 7.16
CA SER A 53 -6.24 17.20 6.53
C SER A 53 -5.15 16.79 7.54
N ARG A 54 -4.29 15.86 7.11
CA ARG A 54 -3.07 15.48 7.83
C ARG A 54 -1.88 16.05 7.08
N VAL A 55 -1.14 16.95 7.71
CA VAL A 55 0.05 17.57 7.12
C VAL A 55 1.22 16.59 7.14
N ASN A 56 1.41 15.89 8.26
CA ASN A 56 2.38 14.81 8.43
C ASN A 56 2.01 13.97 9.69
N LYS A 57 2.94 13.14 10.19
CA LYS A 57 2.72 12.32 11.37
C LYS A 57 2.46 13.12 12.65
N ASP A 58 3.02 14.33 12.77
CA ASP A 58 3.01 15.15 13.99
C ASP A 58 1.99 16.30 13.92
N TRP A 59 1.56 16.71 12.73
CA TRP A 59 0.72 17.89 12.50
C TRP A 59 -0.56 17.57 11.71
N LEU A 60 -1.68 18.12 12.19
CA LEU A 60 -3.01 18.07 11.59
C LEU A 60 -3.43 19.48 11.17
N GLU A 61 -4.36 19.59 10.24
CA GLU A 61 -5.01 20.84 9.86
C GLU A 61 -6.49 20.77 10.20
N GLY A 62 -7.04 21.84 10.76
CA GLY A 62 -8.46 21.88 11.09
C GLY A 62 -9.01 23.27 11.35
N THR A 63 -10.31 23.32 11.63
CA THR A 63 -11.06 24.57 11.81
C THR A 63 -11.82 24.55 13.14
N VAL A 64 -11.75 25.67 13.88
CA VAL A 64 -12.60 25.94 15.05
C VAL A 64 -12.94 27.43 15.07
N ASN A 65 -14.20 27.77 15.34
CA ASN A 65 -14.70 29.16 15.40
C ASN A 65 -14.25 30.01 14.19
N ASP A 66 -14.48 29.48 12.97
CA ASP A 66 -14.12 30.12 11.69
C ASP A 66 -12.62 30.38 11.46
N THR A 67 -11.75 29.89 12.34
CA THR A 67 -10.30 29.97 12.19
C THR A 67 -9.75 28.62 11.76
N THR A 68 -8.96 28.62 10.69
CA THR A 68 -8.30 27.41 10.16
C THR A 68 -6.79 27.51 10.35
N GLY A 69 -6.17 26.40 10.71
CA GLY A 69 -4.73 26.31 10.82
C GLY A 69 -4.26 24.91 11.20
N ILE A 70 -2.95 24.77 11.28
CA ILE A 70 -2.29 23.53 11.68
C ILE A 70 -2.11 23.44 13.19
N PHE A 71 -2.12 22.23 13.73
CA PHE A 71 -1.87 21.98 15.15
C PHE A 71 -1.27 20.60 15.42
N PRO A 72 -0.59 20.39 16.57
CA PRO A 72 0.04 19.11 16.87
C PRO A 72 -0.98 18.00 17.13
N CYS A 73 -0.76 16.84 16.50
CA CYS A 73 -1.58 15.64 16.70
C CYS A 73 -1.61 15.21 18.18
N ALA A 74 -0.51 15.43 18.93
CA ALA A 74 -0.40 15.07 20.33
C ALA A 74 -1.33 15.86 21.27
N PHE A 75 -1.89 16.99 20.81
CA PHE A 75 -2.73 17.88 21.63
C PHE A 75 -4.21 17.56 21.53
N VAL A 76 -4.59 16.58 20.70
CA VAL A 76 -5.98 16.25 20.44
C VAL A 76 -6.25 14.75 20.56
N LYS A 77 -7.52 14.40 20.76
CA LYS A 77 -8.04 13.05 20.62
C LYS A 77 -8.93 12.99 19.40
N ILE A 78 -8.66 12.04 18.51
CA ILE A 78 -9.51 11.78 17.34
C ILE A 78 -10.84 11.20 17.81
N ILE A 79 -11.96 11.87 17.46
CA ILE A 79 -13.32 11.36 17.66
C ILE A 79 -13.78 10.64 16.40
N LYS A 80 -13.56 11.26 15.24
CA LYS A 80 -13.82 10.73 13.91
C LYS A 80 -12.65 11.12 13.01
N ASP A 81 -11.81 10.15 12.67
CA ASP A 81 -10.62 10.40 11.87
C ASP A 81 -10.98 10.74 10.43
N LEU A 82 -10.06 11.37 9.71
CA LEU A 82 -10.12 11.45 8.24
C LEU A 82 -10.31 10.04 7.68
N PRO A 83 -10.98 9.87 6.52
CA PRO A 83 -10.86 8.61 5.81
C PRO A 83 -9.36 8.36 5.69
N GLN A 84 -8.91 7.19 6.16
CA GLN A 84 -7.61 6.73 5.71
C GLN A 84 -7.68 6.85 4.19
N GLN A 85 -6.72 7.55 3.60
CA GLN A 85 -6.43 7.35 2.20
C GLN A 85 -6.12 5.86 2.12
N GLU A 86 -7.16 5.04 1.88
CA GLU A 86 -6.93 3.63 1.70
C GLU A 86 -6.01 3.61 0.50
N ASP A 87 -4.82 3.04 0.67
CA ASP A 87 -3.96 2.67 -0.45
C ASP A 87 -4.75 1.63 -1.25
N THR A 88 -5.73 2.07 -2.03
CA THR A 88 -6.60 1.21 -2.84
C THR A 88 -5.84 0.65 -4.03
N VAL A 89 -4.69 1.24 -4.34
CA VAL A 89 -3.80 0.83 -5.42
C VAL A 89 -3.07 -0.43 -4.98
N ASN A 90 -3.23 -1.48 -5.79
CA ASN A 90 -2.55 -2.74 -5.54
C ASN A 90 -1.05 -2.58 -5.80
N LYS A 91 -0.24 -3.40 -5.11
CA LYS A 91 1.21 -3.30 -5.18
C LYS A 91 1.84 -4.64 -5.49
N VAL A 92 2.88 -4.63 -6.32
CA VAL A 92 3.76 -5.76 -6.59
C VAL A 92 5.04 -5.58 -5.79
N ARG A 93 5.32 -6.52 -4.88
CA ARG A 93 6.57 -6.51 -4.10
C ARG A 93 7.72 -7.13 -4.90
N CYS A 94 8.77 -6.35 -5.03
CA CYS A 94 9.98 -6.68 -5.77
C CYS A 94 11.19 -6.73 -4.83
N TYR A 95 11.99 -7.79 -4.93
CA TYR A 95 13.28 -7.94 -4.27
C TYR A 95 14.37 -7.81 -5.33
N TYR A 96 15.14 -6.73 -5.28
CA TYR A 96 16.29 -6.54 -6.16
C TYR A 96 17.54 -7.03 -5.45
N HIS A 97 18.20 -8.05 -6.02
CA HIS A 97 19.42 -8.64 -5.48
C HIS A 97 20.62 -8.00 -6.17
N ASP A 98 21.40 -7.24 -5.42
CA ASP A 98 22.75 -6.84 -5.81
C ASP A 98 23.80 -7.76 -5.14
N GLU A 99 25.09 -7.55 -5.45
CA GLU A 99 26.20 -8.37 -4.95
C GLU A 99 26.29 -8.45 -3.41
N THR A 100 25.63 -7.54 -2.68
CA THR A 100 25.81 -7.37 -1.23
C THR A 100 24.51 -7.34 -0.43
N VAL A 101 23.39 -6.91 -1.01
CA VAL A 101 22.11 -6.67 -0.33
C VAL A 101 20.93 -6.93 -1.27
N SER A 102 19.85 -7.50 -0.73
CA SER A 102 18.54 -7.48 -1.37
C SER A 102 17.77 -6.23 -0.94
N THR A 103 17.44 -5.33 -1.88
CA THR A 103 16.55 -4.18 -1.60
C THR A 103 15.10 -4.53 -1.92
N ILE A 104 14.16 -3.97 -1.14
CA ILE A 104 12.72 -4.19 -1.33
C ILE A 104 12.12 -2.94 -1.96
N ARG A 105 11.32 -3.11 -3.02
CA ARG A 105 10.53 -2.06 -3.65
C ARG A 105 9.11 -2.55 -3.90
N ASP A 106 8.13 -1.79 -3.44
CA ASP A 106 6.72 -2.05 -3.70
C ASP A 106 6.26 -1.12 -4.84
N ILE A 107 5.86 -1.69 -5.98
CA ILE A 107 5.45 -0.96 -7.18
C ILE A 107 3.94 -0.91 -7.23
N SER A 108 3.36 0.29 -7.31
CA SER A 108 1.91 0.51 -7.44
C SER A 108 1.43 0.16 -8.84
N VAL A 109 0.34 -0.59 -8.94
CA VAL A 109 -0.27 -1.07 -10.18
C VAL A 109 -1.80 -0.98 -10.09
N GLU A 110 -2.48 -0.71 -11.21
CA GLU A 110 -3.94 -0.46 -11.26
C GLU A 110 -4.76 -1.75 -11.47
N GLU A 111 -4.09 -2.87 -11.66
CA GLU A 111 -4.64 -4.18 -11.93
C GLU A 111 -5.26 -4.82 -10.68
N ASP A 112 -6.25 -5.68 -10.89
CA ASP A 112 -6.89 -6.44 -9.81
C ASP A 112 -5.95 -7.52 -9.24
N LEU A 113 -6.05 -7.82 -7.95
CA LEU A 113 -5.20 -8.82 -7.29
C LEU A 113 -5.36 -10.25 -7.85
N SER A 114 -6.44 -10.52 -8.59
CA SER A 114 -6.68 -11.79 -9.29
C SER A 114 -6.15 -11.83 -10.73
N SER A 115 -5.71 -10.69 -11.27
CA SER A 115 -5.15 -10.59 -12.61
C SER A 115 -3.84 -11.36 -12.75
N ILE A 116 -3.63 -11.92 -13.93
CA ILE A 116 -2.38 -12.57 -14.34
C ILE A 116 -1.75 -11.67 -15.40
N PRO A 117 -0.60 -11.02 -15.14
CA PRO A 117 0.06 -10.17 -16.12
C PRO A 117 0.70 -11.00 -17.25
N LEU A 118 0.93 -10.38 -18.41
CA LEU A 118 1.80 -10.98 -19.44
C LEU A 118 3.27 -10.79 -19.06
N PHE A 119 4.12 -11.72 -19.48
CA PHE A 119 5.55 -11.68 -19.20
C PHE A 119 6.20 -10.39 -19.73
N ASN A 120 5.86 -9.99 -20.96
CA ASN A 120 6.42 -8.77 -21.56
C ASN A 120 5.98 -7.51 -20.83
N ASP A 121 4.71 -7.41 -20.42
CA ASP A 121 4.20 -6.25 -19.68
C ASP A 121 4.91 -6.12 -18.33
N LEU A 122 5.15 -7.26 -17.66
CA LEU A 122 5.89 -7.30 -16.39
C LEU A 122 7.36 -6.93 -16.59
N MET A 123 8.01 -7.46 -17.64
CA MET A 123 9.38 -7.06 -18.01
C MET A 123 9.49 -5.56 -18.29
N GLU A 124 8.57 -4.99 -19.07
CA GLU A 124 8.55 -3.56 -19.39
C GLU A 124 8.32 -2.70 -18.14
N LEU A 125 7.37 -3.09 -17.28
CA LEU A 125 7.14 -2.44 -16.00
C LEU A 125 8.41 -2.41 -15.16
N ILE A 126 9.04 -3.57 -14.92
CA ILE A 126 10.21 -3.63 -14.05
C ILE A 126 11.40 -2.89 -14.65
N ARG A 127 11.67 -2.99 -15.96
CA ARG A 127 12.75 -2.21 -16.60
C ARG A 127 12.56 -0.71 -16.43
N ARG A 128 11.33 -0.23 -16.60
CA ARG A 128 10.99 1.18 -16.38
C ARG A 128 11.16 1.61 -14.93
N GLU A 129 10.68 0.80 -13.98
CA GLU A 129 10.72 1.15 -12.56
C GLU A 129 12.14 1.09 -11.98
N PHE A 130 13.01 0.22 -12.48
CA PHE A 130 14.39 0.06 -12.00
C PHE A 130 15.43 0.80 -12.86
N ASP A 131 15.06 1.35 -14.01
CA ASP A 131 15.95 2.02 -14.97
C ASP A 131 17.14 1.11 -15.38
N GLN A 132 16.84 -0.17 -15.64
CA GLN A 132 17.83 -1.19 -16.00
C GLN A 132 17.28 -2.17 -17.03
N ASP A 133 18.06 -2.42 -18.10
CA ASP A 133 17.68 -3.33 -19.19
C ASP A 133 18.24 -4.76 -19.03
N ASP A 134 19.34 -4.89 -18.30
CA ASP A 134 20.14 -6.09 -18.05
C ASP A 134 19.69 -6.88 -16.82
N ILE A 135 18.39 -6.83 -16.55
CA ILE A 135 17.74 -7.56 -15.47
C ILE A 135 17.00 -8.79 -15.97
N VAL A 136 16.79 -9.73 -15.06
CA VAL A 136 15.85 -10.84 -15.24
C VAL A 136 14.89 -10.98 -14.07
N LEU A 137 13.70 -11.48 -14.38
CA LEU A 137 12.66 -11.74 -13.41
C LEU A 137 12.71 -13.18 -12.94
N ASN A 138 12.58 -13.34 -11.63
CA ASN A 138 12.49 -14.63 -10.99
C ASN A 138 11.35 -14.62 -9.96
N TYR A 139 10.93 -15.79 -9.53
CA TYR A 139 10.09 -15.98 -8.36
C TYR A 139 10.69 -17.05 -7.45
N ARG A 140 10.24 -17.11 -6.20
CA ARG A 140 10.53 -18.26 -5.33
C ARG A 140 9.40 -19.27 -5.38
N ASP A 141 9.74 -20.51 -5.67
CA ASP A 141 8.78 -21.62 -5.69
C ASP A 141 8.36 -22.06 -4.27
N LEU A 142 7.81 -23.26 -4.15
CA LEU A 142 7.36 -23.81 -2.87
C LEU A 142 8.52 -24.32 -1.99
N ASP A 143 9.63 -24.74 -2.61
CA ASP A 143 10.83 -25.20 -1.93
C ASP A 143 11.76 -24.03 -1.55
N GLY A 144 11.47 -22.84 -2.09
CA GLY A 144 12.18 -21.60 -1.83
C GLY A 144 13.30 -21.35 -2.84
N ASP A 145 13.45 -22.21 -3.84
CA ASP A 145 14.42 -22.05 -4.91
C ASP A 145 14.01 -20.91 -5.84
N LEU A 146 15.02 -20.23 -6.38
CA LEU A 146 14.82 -19.12 -7.30
C LEU A 146 14.62 -19.67 -8.71
N VAL A 147 13.49 -19.35 -9.34
CA VAL A 147 13.12 -19.84 -10.67
C VAL A 147 12.97 -18.65 -11.62
N ARG A 148 13.71 -18.70 -12.74
CA ARG A 148 13.70 -17.65 -13.78
C ARG A 148 12.41 -17.73 -14.60
N LEU A 149 11.74 -16.59 -14.75
CA LEU A 149 10.54 -16.45 -15.59
C LEU A 149 10.98 -16.20 -17.04
N LEU A 150 10.46 -16.98 -17.99
CA LEU A 150 10.83 -16.89 -19.41
C LEU A 150 9.62 -16.76 -20.34
N SER A 151 8.41 -16.97 -19.84
CA SER A 151 7.18 -17.03 -20.63
C SER A 151 5.94 -16.72 -19.81
N ASP A 152 4.81 -16.50 -20.51
CA ASP A 152 3.50 -16.33 -19.87
C ASP A 152 3.09 -17.58 -19.08
N GLN A 153 3.49 -18.79 -19.50
CA GLN A 153 3.22 -20.03 -18.75
C GLN A 153 3.93 -20.05 -17.39
N ASP A 154 5.14 -19.49 -17.31
CA ASP A 154 5.86 -19.39 -16.04
C ASP A 154 5.18 -18.38 -15.10
N ILE A 155 4.63 -17.30 -15.65
CA ILE A 155 3.84 -16.32 -14.89
C ILE A 155 2.56 -16.97 -14.36
N GLU A 156 1.81 -17.70 -15.19
CA GLU A 156 0.63 -18.44 -14.75
C GLU A 156 0.96 -19.41 -13.62
N LEU A 157 2.09 -20.13 -13.73
CA LEU A 157 2.58 -21.03 -12.70
C LEU A 157 2.90 -20.29 -11.40
N MET A 158 3.69 -19.21 -11.44
CA MET A 158 4.00 -18.37 -10.29
C MET A 158 2.72 -17.87 -9.59
N VAL A 159 1.77 -17.32 -10.35
CA VAL A 159 0.50 -16.81 -9.79
C VAL A 159 -0.29 -17.94 -9.14
N SER A 160 -0.43 -19.09 -9.82
CA SER A 160 -1.18 -20.24 -9.32
C SER A 160 -0.64 -20.76 -7.98
N GLN A 161 0.70 -20.85 -7.83
CA GLN A 161 1.36 -21.29 -6.60
C GLN A 161 1.20 -20.30 -5.43
N SER A 162 0.88 -19.04 -5.71
CA SER A 162 0.73 -17.99 -4.70
C SER A 162 -0.68 -17.85 -4.14
N ARG A 163 -1.72 -18.37 -4.81
CA ARG A 163 -3.14 -18.11 -4.48
C ARG A 163 -3.55 -18.45 -3.04
N ASN A 164 -2.92 -19.45 -2.45
CA ASN A 164 -3.23 -19.90 -1.09
C ASN A 164 -2.30 -19.29 -0.03
N LYS A 165 -1.35 -18.44 -0.43
CA LYS A 165 -0.42 -17.79 0.50
C LYS A 165 -1.10 -16.55 1.10
N PRO A 166 -0.98 -16.30 2.41
CA PRO A 166 -1.48 -15.08 3.01
C PRO A 166 -0.75 -13.87 2.42
N SER A 167 -1.51 -12.86 1.97
CA SER A 167 -0.98 -11.59 1.48
C SER A 167 -1.44 -10.41 2.34
N GLU A 168 -0.64 -9.35 2.34
CA GLU A 168 -1.03 -8.05 2.89
C GLU A 168 -2.19 -7.45 2.06
N LYS A 169 -3.03 -6.61 2.67
CA LYS A 169 -4.10 -5.90 1.94
C LYS A 169 -3.46 -5.08 0.80
N HIS A 170 -4.06 -5.12 -0.39
CA HIS A 170 -3.55 -4.43 -1.60
C HIS A 170 -2.14 -4.87 -2.04
N MET A 171 -1.73 -6.08 -1.69
CA MET A 171 -0.46 -6.65 -2.15
C MET A 171 -0.73 -7.92 -2.96
N PHE A 172 -0.12 -8.04 -4.14
CA PHE A 172 -0.14 -9.28 -4.90
C PHE A 172 0.48 -10.41 -4.05
N PRO A 173 -0.11 -11.62 -4.06
CA PRO A 173 0.38 -12.73 -3.26
C PRO A 173 1.71 -13.31 -3.78
N TRP A 174 1.98 -13.14 -5.07
CA TRP A 174 3.26 -13.46 -5.71
C TRP A 174 4.23 -12.28 -5.58
N LYS A 175 5.53 -12.60 -5.57
CA LYS A 175 6.63 -11.65 -5.36
C LYS A 175 7.67 -11.86 -6.43
N LEU A 176 8.22 -10.77 -6.94
CA LEU A 176 9.29 -10.81 -7.93
C LEU A 176 10.66 -10.70 -7.27
N HIS A 177 11.61 -11.41 -7.83
CA HIS A 177 13.03 -11.38 -7.49
C HIS A 177 13.81 -10.97 -8.74
N ILE A 178 14.38 -9.78 -8.71
CA ILE A 178 15.09 -9.17 -9.82
C ILE A 178 16.58 -9.36 -9.59
N THR A 179 17.26 -9.90 -10.58
CA THR A 179 18.71 -10.16 -10.53
C THR A 179 19.34 -9.63 -11.81
N HIS A 180 20.64 -9.34 -11.77
CA HIS A 180 21.40 -9.07 -12.99
C HIS A 180 21.35 -10.31 -13.90
N LYS A 181 21.24 -10.11 -15.22
CA LYS A 181 20.99 -11.19 -16.19
C LYS A 181 22.08 -12.28 -16.21
N ASP A 182 23.30 -11.90 -15.85
CA ASP A 182 24.50 -12.74 -15.84
C ASP A 182 24.88 -13.23 -14.43
N ASP A 183 24.10 -12.87 -13.40
CA ASP A 183 24.28 -13.41 -12.05
C ASP A 183 23.58 -14.77 -11.95
N PHE A 184 24.37 -15.84 -12.09
CA PHE A 184 23.90 -17.21 -11.93
C PHE A 184 24.09 -17.74 -10.50
N SER A 185 24.77 -17.01 -9.63
CA SER A 185 25.10 -17.46 -8.26
C SER A 185 23.88 -17.55 -7.34
N VAL A 186 22.81 -16.84 -7.70
CA VAL A 186 21.51 -16.79 -7.03
C VAL A 186 20.67 -18.05 -7.22
N TYR A 187 21.04 -18.92 -8.17
CA TYR A 187 20.32 -20.16 -8.45
C TYR A 187 20.96 -21.33 -7.71
N ASN A 188 20.15 -22.11 -7.01
CA ASN A 188 20.61 -23.32 -6.35
C ASN A 188 20.79 -24.46 -7.37
N THR A 189 21.92 -24.46 -8.08
CA THR A 189 22.24 -25.48 -9.10
C THR A 189 23.17 -26.57 -8.57
N SER A 190 23.43 -26.60 -7.26
CA SER A 190 24.30 -27.63 -6.68
C SER A 190 23.56 -28.98 -6.73
N PRO A 191 24.12 -30.01 -7.39
CA PRO A 191 23.56 -31.33 -7.26
C PRO A 191 23.78 -31.75 -5.81
N GLU A 192 22.70 -31.92 -5.04
CA GLU A 192 22.79 -32.58 -3.74
C GLU A 192 23.58 -33.86 -3.95
N MET A 193 24.75 -33.99 -3.29
CA MET A 193 25.47 -35.26 -3.28
C MET A 193 24.51 -36.30 -2.71
N GLY A 194 23.99 -37.15 -3.60
CA GLY A 194 23.07 -38.22 -3.25
C GLY A 194 23.59 -38.94 -2.02
N ALA A 195 22.74 -39.05 -1.02
CA ALA A 195 23.02 -39.78 0.20
C ALA A 195 23.64 -41.13 -0.18
N ILE A 196 24.94 -41.29 0.08
CA ILE A 196 25.62 -42.57 -0.02
C ILE A 196 25.10 -43.39 1.15
N HIS A 197 23.95 -44.05 0.96
CA HIS A 197 23.55 -45.16 1.80
C HIS A 197 24.58 -46.26 1.59
N THR A 198 25.58 -46.26 2.46
CA THR A 198 26.46 -47.41 2.68
C THR A 198 25.57 -48.54 3.19
N VAL A 199 25.13 -49.41 2.27
CA VAL A 199 24.53 -50.68 2.64
C VAL A 199 25.63 -51.51 3.29
N ARG A 200 25.63 -51.58 4.62
CA ARG A 200 26.38 -52.61 5.34
C ARG A 200 25.67 -53.93 5.10
N ALA A 201 26.33 -54.81 4.33
CA ALA A 201 25.99 -56.22 4.30
C ALA A 201 26.31 -56.85 5.66
N THR A 202 25.33 -57.54 6.22
CA THR A 202 25.50 -58.60 7.24
C THR A 202 24.60 -59.75 6.87
#